data_AF-A0A495QTS2-F1
#
_entry.id   AF-A0A495QTS2-F1
#
_cell.length_a   1.000
_cell.length_b   1.000
_cell.length_c   1.000
_cell.angle_alpha   90.00
_cell.angle_beta   90.00
_cell.angle_gamma   90.00
#
_symmetry.space_group_name_H-M   'P 1'
#
loop_
_entity.id
_entity.type
_entity.pdbx_description
1 polymer ?
#
loop_
_entity_poly.entity_id
_entity_poly.type
_entity_poly.pdbx_seq_one_letter_code
_entity_poly.pdbx_strand_id
1 'polypeptide(L)'
;MSGAGHPEAIDLHEQGLRAQRGGDVAEAERCFREAFEKGHAVAAHELAGLLLGGGDKAGAVEWYRRGAEQGVPESAFEVGYAEETRGDLKEAERWYRRAAEGGDAGGYLNLGALLRGRGAVDEAKHCFMRAWELDSDAKAASNLGAIYDDGGKGDLVAAAEWYGKAADLGNAIAAYNLGFVWRDRDEPEKSIEAWRRAAELRHPNAANAVANVYLSQQKVNEGVAWLRRAVLEVGNEKAARRLSGIYANAGRHREARFWAEYSEGPRFYSPTFEAFASEVAAASIQQQDVFNDAFEQSHVEWDPQEATLTLDGRTLGGLTVLGSFSNLSQTWLWTWDNPSWEQDSPALAELRTIREFGERHQIPELMKGHLDFSRFNHPAEGATTMALAAATLIGAKGVSFVTVNEGKGRLALATDDPSVPTARFDRLAASRLLMQAAEVWPHEQLRVVRGFMRHHGFEVAESPAVIVVESAGGHRVTVRCPIERAKEHPEVSAILNRDNARIVEHSPARIQGRRQEGEDSSRLAVLFDLDDRISTISSGAETAAGE
;
A
#
# COMPACT_ATOMS: atom_id res chain seq x y z
N MET A 1 -42.48 -25.66 -23.69
CA MET A 1 -43.06 -24.77 -24.72
C MET A 1 -42.57 -23.36 -24.45
N SER A 2 -42.34 -22.60 -25.53
CA SER A 2 -41.47 -21.42 -25.68
C SER A 2 -41.50 -20.34 -24.60
N GLY A 3 -40.32 -20.01 -24.07
CA GLY A 3 -40.01 -18.82 -23.27
C GLY A 3 -39.94 -17.53 -24.09
N ALA A 4 -41.00 -17.20 -24.81
CA ALA A 4 -41.26 -15.80 -25.12
C ALA A 4 -42.10 -15.26 -23.96
N GLY A 5 -41.45 -14.58 -23.01
CA GLY A 5 -42.18 -13.78 -22.04
C GLY A 5 -43.20 -12.91 -22.79
N HIS A 6 -44.40 -12.74 -22.22
CA HIS A 6 -45.40 -11.85 -22.80
C HIS A 6 -44.67 -10.53 -23.15
N PRO A 7 -44.78 -9.95 -24.38
CA PRO A 7 -43.99 -8.79 -24.78
C PRO A 7 -44.02 -7.66 -23.73
N GLU A 8 -45.17 -7.52 -23.08
CA GLU A 8 -45.41 -6.63 -21.95
C GLU A 8 -44.53 -6.90 -20.71
N ALA A 9 -44.23 -8.16 -20.37
CA ALA A 9 -43.36 -8.52 -19.24
C ALA A 9 -41.90 -8.14 -19.50
N ILE A 10 -41.44 -8.27 -20.76
CA ILE A 10 -40.10 -7.85 -21.18
C ILE A 10 -40.02 -6.31 -21.17
N ASP A 11 -41.03 -5.63 -21.72
CA ASP A 11 -41.09 -4.16 -21.72
C ASP A 11 -41.07 -3.59 -20.29
N LEU A 12 -41.80 -4.20 -19.35
CA LEU A 12 -41.79 -3.82 -17.94
C LEU A 12 -40.42 -4.04 -17.30
N HIS A 13 -39.76 -5.16 -17.59
CA HIS A 13 -38.41 -5.41 -17.09
C HIS A 13 -37.40 -4.37 -17.64
N GLU A 14 -37.46 -4.04 -18.93
CA GLU A 14 -36.61 -3.00 -19.52
C GLU A 14 -36.88 -1.62 -18.93
N GLN A 15 -38.16 -1.29 -18.69
CA GLN A 15 -38.54 -0.05 -18.00
C GLN A 15 -37.93 0.00 -16.59
N GLY A 16 -37.98 -1.11 -15.85
CA GLY A 16 -37.34 -1.22 -14.53
C GLY A 16 -35.83 -0.96 -14.58
N LEU A 17 -35.12 -1.56 -15.54
CA LEU A 17 -33.68 -1.33 -15.73
C LEU A 17 -33.36 0.12 -16.13
N ARG A 18 -34.25 0.82 -16.85
CA ARG A 18 -34.10 2.24 -17.17
C ARG A 18 -34.33 3.12 -15.94
N ALA A 19 -35.38 2.86 -15.16
CA ALA A 19 -35.67 3.56 -13.92
C ALA A 19 -34.53 3.41 -12.90
N GLN A 20 -34.00 2.20 -12.74
CA GLN A 20 -32.85 1.92 -11.88
C GLN A 20 -31.61 2.73 -12.28
N ARG A 21 -31.29 2.80 -13.59
CA ARG A 21 -30.19 3.65 -14.10
C ARG A 21 -30.46 5.14 -13.92
N GLY A 22 -31.72 5.55 -13.93
CA GLY A 22 -32.16 6.92 -13.67
C GLY A 22 -32.23 7.29 -12.18
N GLY A 23 -32.03 6.33 -11.27
CA GLY A 23 -32.12 6.54 -9.83
C GLY A 23 -33.54 6.52 -9.25
N ASP A 24 -34.56 6.21 -10.06
CA ASP A 24 -35.93 6.03 -9.57
C ASP A 24 -36.13 4.59 -9.08
N VAL A 25 -35.77 4.36 -7.82
CA VAL A 25 -35.85 3.05 -7.17
C VAL A 25 -37.30 2.58 -7.04
N ALA A 26 -38.26 3.50 -6.80
CA ALA A 26 -39.66 3.15 -6.60
C ALA A 26 -40.31 2.68 -7.91
N GLU A 27 -40.02 3.37 -9.02
CA GLU A 27 -40.47 2.94 -10.33
C GLU A 27 -39.81 1.61 -10.74
N ALA A 28 -38.50 1.46 -10.50
CA ALA A 28 -37.79 0.22 -10.80
C ALA A 28 -38.38 -0.98 -10.04
N GLU A 29 -38.64 -0.83 -8.74
CA GLU A 29 -39.25 -1.88 -7.90
C GLU A 29 -40.62 -2.30 -8.44
N ARG A 30 -41.48 -1.31 -8.77
CA ARG A 30 -42.81 -1.56 -9.32
C ARG A 30 -42.74 -2.32 -10.64
N CYS A 31 -41.90 -1.85 -11.56
CA CYS A 31 -41.72 -2.44 -12.88
C CYS A 31 -41.19 -3.89 -12.80
N PHE A 32 -40.22 -4.17 -11.94
CA PHE A 32 -39.71 -5.54 -11.77
C PHE A 32 -40.73 -6.47 -11.13
N ARG A 33 -41.49 -6.00 -10.14
CA ARG A 33 -42.58 -6.77 -9.54
C ARG A 33 -43.63 -7.14 -10.59
N GLU A 34 -44.12 -6.16 -11.35
CA GLU A 34 -45.11 -6.40 -12.41
C GLU A 34 -44.57 -7.32 -13.53
N ALA A 35 -43.30 -7.16 -13.92
CA ALA A 35 -42.66 -8.03 -14.90
C ALA A 35 -42.59 -9.49 -14.44
N PHE A 36 -42.24 -9.72 -13.17
CA PHE A 36 -42.20 -11.07 -12.59
C PHE A 36 -43.58 -11.72 -12.55
N GLU A 37 -44.61 -10.99 -12.09
CA GLU A 37 -45.99 -11.49 -12.06
C GLU A 37 -46.53 -11.83 -13.45
N LYS A 38 -45.98 -11.20 -14.50
CA LYS A 38 -46.27 -11.50 -15.92
C LYS A 38 -45.37 -12.58 -16.54
N GLY A 39 -44.55 -13.24 -15.73
CA GLY A 39 -43.76 -14.42 -16.12
C GLY A 39 -42.32 -14.13 -16.52
N HIS A 40 -41.79 -12.92 -16.27
CA HIS A 40 -40.37 -12.63 -16.47
C HIS A 40 -39.55 -13.01 -15.24
N ALA A 41 -39.16 -14.28 -15.14
CA ALA A 41 -38.49 -14.85 -13.96
C ALA A 41 -37.28 -14.04 -13.46
N VAL A 42 -36.45 -13.52 -14.37
CA VAL A 42 -35.24 -12.72 -14.05
C VAL A 42 -35.58 -11.42 -13.31
N ALA A 43 -36.81 -10.89 -13.47
CA ALA A 43 -37.20 -9.65 -12.79
C ALA A 43 -37.24 -9.81 -11.26
N ALA A 44 -37.46 -11.02 -10.74
CA ALA A 44 -37.33 -11.28 -9.30
C ALA A 44 -35.90 -11.14 -8.80
N HIS A 45 -34.90 -11.51 -9.60
CA HIS A 45 -33.48 -11.32 -9.26
C HIS A 45 -33.14 -9.83 -9.14
N GLU A 46 -33.53 -9.04 -10.13
CA GLU A 46 -33.29 -7.59 -10.11
C GLU A 46 -34.00 -6.89 -8.95
N LEU A 47 -35.24 -7.28 -8.68
CA LEU A 47 -36.00 -6.78 -7.54
C LEU A 47 -35.31 -7.11 -6.21
N ALA A 48 -34.82 -8.34 -6.06
CA ALA A 48 -34.05 -8.73 -4.88
C ALA A 48 -32.78 -7.89 -4.71
N GLY A 49 -32.06 -7.60 -5.80
CA GLY A 49 -30.89 -6.72 -5.80
C GLY A 49 -31.22 -5.28 -5.33
N LEU A 50 -32.36 -4.72 -5.77
CA LEU A 50 -32.85 -3.41 -5.31
C LEU A 50 -33.14 -3.40 -3.81
N LEU A 51 -33.89 -4.40 -3.33
CA LEU A 51 -34.25 -4.51 -1.91
C LEU A 51 -33.00 -4.65 -1.03
N LEU A 52 -32.03 -5.44 -1.47
CA LEU A 52 -30.75 -5.59 -0.78
C LEU A 52 -29.99 -4.25 -0.71
N GLY A 53 -29.96 -3.48 -1.80
CA GLY A 53 -29.38 -2.13 -1.84
C GLY A 53 -30.09 -1.13 -0.92
N GLY A 54 -31.41 -1.31 -0.72
CA GLY A 54 -32.22 -0.55 0.24
C GLY A 54 -32.11 -1.02 1.70
N GLY A 55 -31.36 -2.10 1.96
CA GLY A 55 -31.16 -2.66 3.30
C GLY A 55 -32.18 -3.73 3.72
N ASP A 56 -33.17 -4.05 2.89
CA ASP A 56 -34.14 -5.11 3.16
C ASP A 56 -33.62 -6.49 2.72
N LYS A 57 -32.73 -7.04 3.56
CA LYS A 57 -32.14 -8.37 3.33
C LYS A 57 -33.17 -9.51 3.34
N ALA A 58 -34.22 -9.38 4.16
CA ALA A 58 -35.21 -10.44 4.30
C ALA A 58 -36.11 -10.51 3.06
N GLY A 59 -36.59 -9.35 2.59
CA GLY A 59 -37.34 -9.24 1.35
C GLY A 59 -36.52 -9.68 0.13
N ALA A 60 -35.23 -9.30 0.06
CA ALA A 60 -34.35 -9.74 -1.02
C ALA A 60 -34.26 -11.26 -1.12
N VAL A 61 -34.04 -11.97 0.00
CA VAL A 61 -33.96 -13.44 0.00
C VAL A 61 -35.29 -14.09 -0.44
N GLU A 62 -36.43 -13.52 -0.08
CA GLU A 62 -37.73 -14.01 -0.55
C GLU A 62 -37.86 -13.89 -2.08
N TRP A 63 -37.45 -12.74 -2.64
CA TRP A 63 -37.50 -12.53 -4.09
C TRP A 63 -36.48 -13.38 -4.85
N TYR A 64 -35.26 -13.56 -4.33
CA TYR A 64 -34.32 -14.53 -4.89
C TYR A 64 -34.91 -15.94 -4.89
N ARG A 65 -35.58 -16.36 -3.81
CA ARG A 65 -36.24 -17.67 -3.77
C ARG A 65 -37.30 -17.82 -4.86
N ARG A 66 -38.14 -16.81 -5.07
CA ARG A 66 -39.15 -16.80 -6.15
C ARG A 66 -38.51 -16.90 -7.54
N GLY A 67 -37.43 -16.17 -7.80
CA GLY A 67 -36.67 -16.27 -9.06
C GLY A 67 -36.03 -17.64 -9.25
N ALA A 68 -35.42 -18.18 -8.20
CA ALA A 68 -34.79 -19.50 -8.19
C ALA A 68 -35.80 -20.63 -8.47
N GLU A 69 -36.99 -20.56 -7.88
CA GLU A 69 -38.10 -21.49 -8.11
C GLU A 69 -38.57 -21.48 -9.58
N GLN A 70 -38.46 -20.35 -10.27
CA GLN A 70 -38.71 -20.24 -11.72
C GLN A 70 -37.50 -20.59 -12.60
N GLY A 71 -36.38 -21.00 -12.00
CA GLY A 71 -35.22 -21.52 -12.72
C GLY A 71 -34.14 -20.50 -13.07
N VAL A 72 -34.14 -19.32 -12.42
CA VAL A 72 -33.06 -18.33 -12.55
C VAL A 72 -31.83 -18.83 -11.78
N PRO A 73 -30.72 -19.19 -12.44
CA PRO A 73 -29.56 -19.80 -11.78
C PRO A 73 -28.89 -18.90 -10.74
N GLU A 74 -28.73 -17.61 -11.06
CA GLU A 74 -28.11 -16.60 -10.19
C GLU A 74 -28.94 -16.40 -8.92
N SER A 75 -30.27 -16.46 -9.04
CA SER A 75 -31.15 -16.41 -7.87
C SER A 75 -31.04 -17.67 -7.01
N ALA A 76 -30.86 -18.85 -7.62
CA ALA A 76 -30.64 -20.09 -6.87
C ALA A 76 -29.30 -20.04 -6.11
N PHE A 77 -28.25 -19.46 -6.70
CA PHE A 77 -26.98 -19.22 -6.01
C PHE A 77 -27.17 -18.35 -4.76
N GLU A 78 -27.85 -17.21 -4.88
CA GLU A 78 -28.09 -16.29 -3.75
C GLU A 78 -28.90 -16.93 -2.62
N VAL A 79 -29.90 -17.77 -2.95
CA VAL A 79 -30.63 -18.54 -1.94
C VAL A 79 -29.71 -19.54 -1.26
N GLY A 80 -28.90 -20.27 -2.03
CA GLY A 80 -27.91 -21.20 -1.49
C GLY A 80 -26.96 -20.55 -0.49
N TYR A 81 -26.47 -19.36 -0.83
CA TYR A 81 -25.60 -18.56 0.04
C TYR A 81 -26.31 -18.09 1.32
N ALA A 82 -27.58 -17.68 1.21
CA ALA A 82 -28.38 -17.30 2.37
C ALA A 82 -28.61 -18.47 3.33
N GLU A 83 -28.88 -19.68 2.82
CA GLU A 83 -29.06 -20.87 3.66
C GLU A 83 -27.74 -21.36 4.28
N GLU A 84 -26.63 -21.30 3.54
CA GLU A 84 -25.30 -21.60 4.07
C GLU A 84 -24.96 -20.66 5.25
N THR A 85 -25.22 -19.36 5.10
CA THR A 85 -25.01 -18.37 6.15
C THR A 85 -25.85 -18.64 7.39
N ARG A 86 -27.05 -19.23 7.23
CA ARG A 86 -27.91 -19.68 8.34
C ARG A 86 -27.49 -21.03 8.93
N GLY A 87 -26.52 -21.71 8.32
CA GLY A 87 -26.01 -23.01 8.73
C GLY A 87 -26.79 -24.20 8.18
N ASP A 88 -27.77 -24.01 7.30
CA ASP A 88 -28.47 -25.12 6.64
C ASP A 88 -27.73 -25.55 5.37
N LEU A 89 -26.63 -26.28 5.57
CA LEU A 89 -25.78 -26.75 4.48
C LEU A 89 -26.49 -27.72 3.53
N LYS A 90 -27.54 -28.42 3.99
CA LYS A 90 -28.29 -29.34 3.13
C LYS A 90 -29.18 -28.59 2.15
N GLU A 91 -29.84 -27.54 2.63
CA GLU A 91 -30.65 -26.69 1.77
C GLU A 91 -29.75 -25.86 0.84
N ALA A 92 -28.62 -25.34 1.36
CA ALA A 92 -27.61 -24.68 0.53
C ALA A 92 -27.12 -25.57 -0.63
N GLU A 93 -26.77 -26.83 -0.35
CA GLU A 93 -26.34 -27.79 -1.37
C GLU A 93 -27.42 -27.99 -2.45
N ARG A 94 -28.71 -28.07 -2.08
CA ARG A 94 -29.80 -28.20 -3.05
C ARG A 94 -29.88 -27.00 -3.99
N TRP A 95 -29.79 -25.79 -3.44
CA TRP A 95 -29.86 -24.56 -4.23
C TRP A 95 -28.61 -24.36 -5.09
N TYR A 96 -27.42 -24.64 -4.57
CA TYR A 96 -26.19 -24.59 -5.37
C TYR A 96 -26.17 -25.62 -6.50
N ARG A 97 -26.70 -26.83 -6.29
CA ARG A 97 -26.89 -27.81 -7.39
C ARG A 97 -27.80 -27.25 -8.48
N ARG A 98 -28.92 -26.62 -8.10
CA ARG A 98 -29.84 -26.00 -9.05
C ARG A 98 -29.20 -24.84 -9.82
N ALA A 99 -28.40 -24.02 -9.14
CA ALA A 99 -27.62 -22.96 -9.79
C ALA A 99 -26.60 -23.55 -10.78
N ALA A 100 -25.83 -24.55 -10.35
CA ALA A 100 -24.83 -25.24 -11.18
C ALA A 100 -25.46 -25.94 -12.41
N GLU A 101 -26.59 -26.62 -12.25
CA GLU A 101 -27.36 -27.22 -13.34
C GLU A 101 -27.84 -26.15 -14.36
N GLY A 102 -28.12 -24.95 -13.86
CA GLY A 102 -28.43 -23.77 -14.66
C GLY A 102 -27.23 -23.09 -15.33
N GLY A 103 -26.00 -23.57 -15.11
CA GLY A 103 -24.78 -23.02 -15.69
C GLY A 103 -24.13 -21.91 -14.89
N ASP A 104 -24.54 -21.67 -13.64
CA ASP A 104 -23.97 -20.64 -12.79
C ASP A 104 -22.59 -21.06 -12.24
N ALA A 105 -21.56 -20.25 -12.50
CA ALA A 105 -20.19 -20.54 -12.10
C ALA A 105 -20.00 -20.47 -10.57
N GLY A 106 -20.65 -19.52 -9.89
CA GLY A 106 -20.63 -19.38 -8.43
C GLY A 106 -21.28 -20.58 -7.74
N GLY A 107 -22.37 -21.09 -8.29
CA GLY A 107 -23.08 -22.29 -7.88
C GLY A 107 -22.20 -23.53 -7.98
N TYR A 108 -21.48 -23.71 -9.09
CA TYR A 108 -20.47 -24.76 -9.20
C TYR A 108 -19.36 -24.62 -8.15
N LEU A 109 -18.83 -23.40 -7.95
CA LEU A 109 -17.75 -23.16 -6.99
C LEU A 109 -18.18 -23.51 -5.55
N ASN A 110 -19.31 -23.01 -5.09
CA ASN A 110 -19.77 -23.22 -3.71
C ASN A 110 -20.26 -24.66 -3.48
N LEU A 111 -20.91 -25.27 -4.48
CA LEU A 111 -21.21 -26.71 -4.45
C LEU A 111 -19.93 -27.54 -4.29
N GLY A 112 -18.88 -27.24 -5.06
CA GLY A 112 -17.59 -27.91 -4.97
C GLY A 112 -16.97 -27.79 -3.57
N ALA A 113 -17.07 -26.61 -2.95
CA ALA A 113 -16.56 -26.39 -1.59
C ALA A 113 -17.29 -27.24 -0.55
N LEU A 114 -18.63 -27.29 -0.59
CA LEU A 114 -19.44 -28.14 0.30
C LEU A 114 -19.12 -29.63 0.11
N LEU A 115 -19.06 -30.08 -1.15
CA LEU A 115 -18.76 -31.47 -1.48
C LEU A 115 -17.37 -31.89 -1.00
N ARG A 116 -16.37 -31.02 -1.18
CA ARG A 116 -15.02 -31.25 -0.65
C ARG A 116 -15.01 -31.32 0.87
N GLY A 117 -15.72 -30.43 1.57
CA GLY A 117 -15.84 -30.46 3.03
C GLY A 117 -16.46 -31.76 3.58
N ARG A 118 -17.33 -32.41 2.79
CA ARG A 118 -17.92 -33.71 3.09
C ARG A 118 -17.06 -34.92 2.65
N GLY A 119 -15.97 -34.67 1.91
CA GLY A 119 -15.09 -35.71 1.38
C GLY A 119 -15.49 -36.30 0.02
N ALA A 120 -16.47 -35.72 -0.67
CA ALA A 120 -16.83 -36.08 -2.05
C ALA A 120 -15.88 -35.41 -3.06
N VAL A 121 -14.59 -35.76 -2.99
CA VAL A 121 -13.50 -35.06 -3.68
C VAL A 121 -13.63 -35.09 -5.20
N ASP A 122 -14.05 -36.21 -5.79
CA ASP A 122 -14.19 -36.34 -7.25
C ASP A 122 -15.32 -35.45 -7.80
N GLU A 123 -16.47 -35.42 -7.12
CA GLU A 123 -17.58 -34.53 -7.48
C GLU A 123 -17.18 -33.07 -7.29
N ALA A 124 -16.49 -32.74 -6.18
CA ALA A 124 -15.97 -31.40 -5.95
C ALA A 124 -15.00 -30.95 -7.05
N LYS A 125 -14.08 -31.83 -7.45
CA LYS A 125 -13.15 -31.59 -8.55
C LYS A 125 -13.89 -31.30 -9.86
N HIS A 126 -14.92 -32.08 -10.18
CA HIS A 126 -15.77 -31.82 -11.35
C HIS A 126 -16.42 -30.43 -11.28
N CYS A 127 -17.00 -30.09 -10.13
CA CYS A 127 -17.60 -28.77 -9.91
C CYS A 127 -16.59 -27.64 -10.11
N PHE A 128 -15.39 -27.72 -9.52
CA PHE A 128 -14.37 -26.69 -9.71
C PHE A 128 -13.84 -26.61 -11.14
N MET A 129 -13.72 -27.74 -11.85
CA MET A 129 -13.37 -27.72 -13.28
C MET A 129 -14.44 -26.97 -14.10
N ARG A 130 -15.73 -27.24 -13.84
CA ARG A 130 -16.83 -26.54 -14.52
C ARG A 130 -16.85 -25.05 -14.19
N ALA A 131 -16.67 -24.68 -12.92
CA ALA A 131 -16.54 -23.26 -12.52
C ALA A 131 -15.38 -22.56 -13.26
N TRP A 132 -14.22 -23.21 -13.35
CA TRP A 132 -13.08 -22.70 -14.10
C TRP A 132 -13.35 -22.56 -15.60
N GLU A 133 -13.99 -23.56 -16.22
CA GLU A 133 -14.31 -23.55 -17.65
C GLU A 133 -15.31 -22.44 -18.03
N LEU A 134 -16.21 -22.09 -17.11
CA LEU A 134 -17.19 -21.03 -17.32
C LEU A 134 -16.60 -19.63 -17.15
N ASP A 135 -15.74 -19.43 -16.14
CA ASP A 135 -15.41 -18.08 -15.67
C ASP A 135 -13.92 -17.83 -15.42
N SER A 136 -13.06 -18.85 -15.57
CA SER A 136 -11.63 -18.78 -15.22
C SER A 136 -11.40 -18.25 -13.80
N ASP A 137 -12.22 -18.66 -12.84
CA ASP A 137 -12.20 -18.15 -11.47
C ASP A 137 -10.93 -18.58 -10.70
N ALA A 138 -10.23 -17.62 -10.08
CA ALA A 138 -9.02 -17.85 -9.30
C ALA A 138 -9.23 -18.76 -8.07
N LYS A 139 -10.40 -18.72 -7.42
CA LYS A 139 -10.76 -19.65 -6.33
C LYS A 139 -10.99 -21.06 -6.86
N ALA A 140 -11.62 -21.22 -8.02
CA ALA A 140 -11.81 -22.54 -8.63
C ALA A 140 -10.46 -23.19 -8.94
N ALA A 141 -9.55 -22.47 -9.60
CA ALA A 141 -8.20 -22.95 -9.85
C ALA A 141 -7.41 -23.22 -8.56
N SER A 142 -7.53 -22.37 -7.53
CA SER A 142 -6.87 -22.60 -6.24
C SER A 142 -7.39 -23.87 -5.54
N ASN A 143 -8.70 -24.12 -5.58
CA ASN A 143 -9.32 -25.33 -5.04
C ASN A 143 -8.91 -26.58 -5.82
N LEU A 144 -8.81 -26.51 -7.15
CA LEU A 144 -8.25 -27.59 -7.96
C LEU A 144 -6.80 -27.87 -7.59
N GLY A 145 -5.98 -26.82 -7.45
CA GLY A 145 -4.61 -26.93 -6.95
C GLY A 145 -4.54 -27.66 -5.61
N ALA A 146 -5.43 -27.32 -4.67
CA ALA A 146 -5.50 -27.97 -3.36
C ALA A 146 -5.95 -29.44 -3.40
N ILE A 147 -6.82 -29.81 -4.35
CA ILE A 147 -7.22 -31.21 -4.56
C ILE A 147 -6.05 -32.00 -5.14
N TYR A 148 -5.36 -31.46 -6.15
CA TYR A 148 -4.22 -32.15 -6.76
C TYR A 148 -3.00 -32.22 -5.84
N ASP A 149 -2.78 -31.21 -4.99
CA ASP A 149 -1.69 -31.20 -4.02
C ASP A 149 -1.87 -32.30 -2.96
N ASP A 150 -3.10 -32.47 -2.45
CA ASP A 150 -3.44 -33.41 -1.36
C ASP A 150 -2.46 -33.31 -0.16
N GLY A 151 -2.05 -32.08 0.17
CA GLY A 151 -1.06 -31.82 1.22
C GLY A 151 0.32 -32.39 0.91
N GLY A 152 0.79 -32.25 -0.34
CA GLY A 152 2.10 -32.72 -0.81
C GLY A 152 2.14 -34.18 -1.26
N LYS A 153 1.01 -34.89 -1.32
CA LYS A 153 0.94 -36.33 -1.62
C LYS A 153 0.33 -36.69 -2.97
N GLY A 154 -0.32 -35.73 -3.62
CA GLY A 154 -1.02 -35.95 -4.88
C GLY A 154 -0.16 -35.68 -6.11
N ASP A 155 -0.80 -35.25 -7.19
CA ASP A 155 -0.14 -34.87 -8.43
C ASP A 155 0.41 -33.44 -8.33
N LEU A 156 1.67 -33.33 -7.89
CA LEU A 156 2.34 -32.05 -7.74
C LEU A 156 2.58 -31.31 -9.08
N VAL A 157 2.54 -31.99 -10.23
CA VAL A 157 2.61 -31.32 -11.54
C VAL A 157 1.31 -30.57 -11.78
N ALA A 158 0.19 -31.27 -11.65
CA ALA A 158 -1.14 -30.67 -11.81
C ALA A 158 -1.40 -29.60 -10.74
N ALA A 159 -0.98 -29.83 -9.49
CA ALA A 159 -1.09 -28.85 -8.42
C ALA A 159 -0.34 -27.55 -8.74
N ALA A 160 0.90 -27.65 -9.23
CA ALA A 160 1.69 -26.50 -9.63
C ALA A 160 1.05 -25.74 -10.79
N GLU A 161 0.49 -26.45 -11.77
CA GLU A 161 -0.23 -25.83 -12.89
C GLU A 161 -1.46 -25.04 -12.41
N TRP A 162 -2.30 -25.65 -11.58
CA TRP A 162 -3.53 -25.03 -11.10
C TRP A 162 -3.29 -23.88 -10.13
N TYR A 163 -2.35 -24.03 -9.19
CA TYR A 163 -1.95 -22.92 -8.33
C TYR A 163 -1.25 -21.81 -9.11
N GLY A 164 -0.46 -22.14 -10.13
CA GLY A 164 0.13 -21.16 -11.06
C GLY A 164 -0.93 -20.32 -11.76
N LYS A 165 -1.94 -20.98 -12.37
CA LYS A 165 -3.09 -20.29 -12.96
C LYS A 165 -3.77 -19.36 -11.96
N ALA A 166 -4.11 -19.84 -10.76
CA ALA A 166 -4.75 -19.01 -9.75
C ALA A 166 -3.86 -17.82 -9.30
N ALA A 167 -2.54 -18.03 -9.16
CA ALA A 167 -1.59 -16.97 -8.83
C ALA A 167 -1.46 -15.92 -9.95
N ASP A 168 -1.56 -16.34 -11.22
CA ASP A 168 -1.62 -15.45 -12.38
C ASP A 168 -2.86 -14.54 -12.40
N LEU A 169 -3.94 -14.99 -11.76
CA LEU A 169 -5.14 -14.19 -11.56
C LEU A 169 -5.10 -13.36 -10.25
N GLY A 170 -3.99 -13.33 -9.53
CA GLY A 170 -3.82 -12.54 -8.31
C GLY A 170 -4.19 -13.24 -7.00
N ASN A 171 -4.41 -14.56 -7.01
CA ASN A 171 -4.71 -15.30 -5.77
C ASN A 171 -3.45 -15.48 -4.90
N ALA A 172 -3.34 -14.67 -3.85
CA ALA A 172 -2.19 -14.66 -2.93
C ALA A 172 -2.01 -15.99 -2.18
N ILE A 173 -3.10 -16.70 -1.86
CA ILE A 173 -3.07 -18.00 -1.18
C ILE A 173 -2.54 -19.08 -2.13
N ALA A 174 -2.98 -19.07 -3.39
CA ALA A 174 -2.49 -20.00 -4.41
C ALA A 174 -1.00 -19.79 -4.68
N ALA A 175 -0.55 -18.53 -4.84
CA ALA A 175 0.87 -18.21 -4.98
C ALA A 175 1.69 -18.70 -3.77
N TYR A 176 1.14 -18.58 -2.56
CA TYR A 176 1.79 -19.07 -1.34
C TYR A 176 1.89 -20.59 -1.30
N ASN A 177 0.82 -21.30 -1.66
CA ASN A 177 0.79 -22.75 -1.71
C ASN A 177 1.67 -23.32 -2.84
N LEU A 178 1.72 -22.64 -3.98
CA LEU A 178 2.61 -22.97 -5.09
C LEU A 178 4.08 -23.03 -4.65
N GLY A 179 4.49 -22.15 -3.74
CA GLY A 179 5.83 -22.19 -3.19
C GLY A 179 6.13 -23.47 -2.38
N PHE A 180 5.12 -24.04 -1.69
CA PHE A 180 5.28 -25.35 -1.06
C PHE A 180 5.32 -26.48 -2.08
N VAL A 181 4.45 -26.44 -3.10
CA VAL A 181 4.47 -27.45 -4.18
C VAL A 181 5.83 -27.49 -4.89
N TRP A 182 6.41 -26.33 -5.24
CA TRP A 182 7.75 -26.30 -5.84
C TRP A 182 8.84 -26.82 -4.91
N ARG A 183 8.73 -26.55 -3.61
CA ARG A 183 9.68 -27.08 -2.63
C ARG A 183 9.57 -28.61 -2.53
N ASP A 184 8.36 -29.15 -2.51
CA ASP A 184 8.13 -30.59 -2.41
C ASP A 184 8.49 -31.32 -3.72
N ARG A 185 8.68 -30.57 -4.81
CA ARG A 185 9.26 -31.02 -6.09
C ARG A 185 10.78 -30.82 -6.19
N ASP A 186 11.45 -30.42 -5.11
CA ASP A 186 12.88 -30.11 -5.08
C ASP A 186 13.31 -28.97 -6.05
N GLU A 187 12.44 -27.98 -6.27
CA GLU A 187 12.72 -26.78 -7.08
C GLU A 187 12.74 -25.50 -6.22
N PRO A 188 13.78 -25.27 -5.38
CA PRO A 188 13.79 -24.22 -4.36
C PRO A 188 13.83 -22.80 -4.92
N GLU A 189 14.39 -22.58 -6.12
CA GLU A 189 14.39 -21.27 -6.78
C GLU A 189 12.96 -20.84 -7.13
N LYS A 190 12.16 -21.76 -7.69
CA LYS A 190 10.75 -21.51 -8.01
C LYS A 190 9.89 -21.36 -6.76
N SER A 191 10.25 -22.06 -5.68
CA SER A 191 9.60 -21.90 -4.37
C SER A 191 9.73 -20.46 -3.86
N ILE A 192 10.95 -19.91 -3.87
CA ILE A 192 11.20 -18.51 -3.46
C ILE A 192 10.45 -17.53 -4.37
N GLU A 193 10.46 -17.75 -5.69
CA GLU A 193 9.75 -16.89 -6.65
C GLU A 193 8.24 -16.85 -6.35
N ALA A 194 7.62 -18.01 -6.14
CA ALA A 194 6.21 -18.12 -5.80
C ALA A 194 5.88 -17.41 -4.48
N TRP A 195 6.71 -17.57 -3.44
CA TRP A 195 6.51 -16.86 -2.17
C TRP A 195 6.77 -15.35 -2.25
N ARG A 196 7.71 -14.90 -3.09
CA ARG A 196 7.90 -13.46 -3.34
C ARG A 196 6.66 -12.86 -3.99
N ARG A 197 6.14 -13.52 -5.02
CA ARG A 197 4.88 -13.14 -5.67
C ARG A 197 3.71 -13.12 -4.69
N ALA A 198 3.60 -14.12 -3.82
CA ALA A 198 2.59 -14.15 -2.77
C ALA A 198 2.74 -12.97 -1.78
N ALA A 199 3.97 -12.56 -1.46
CA ALA A 199 4.22 -11.41 -0.60
C ALA A 199 3.88 -10.08 -1.28
N GLU A 200 4.12 -9.95 -2.58
CA GLU A 200 3.67 -8.81 -3.40
C GLU A 200 2.14 -8.72 -3.44
N LEU A 201 1.45 -9.86 -3.47
CA LEU A 201 0.00 -9.97 -3.30
C LEU A 201 -0.46 -9.84 -1.83
N ARG A 202 0.42 -9.40 -0.92
CA ARG A 202 0.16 -9.17 0.52
C ARG A 202 -0.31 -10.40 1.30
N HIS A 203 0.11 -11.61 0.89
CA HIS A 203 -0.17 -12.80 1.68
C HIS A 203 0.52 -12.71 3.06
N PRO A 204 -0.20 -12.90 4.18
CA PRO A 204 0.29 -12.58 5.53
C PRO A 204 1.53 -13.39 5.95
N ASN A 205 1.74 -14.58 5.37
CA ASN A 205 2.84 -15.48 5.74
C ASN A 205 3.93 -15.62 4.67
N ALA A 206 3.77 -14.98 3.51
CA ALA A 206 4.66 -15.21 2.37
C ALA A 206 6.05 -14.61 2.58
N ALA A 207 6.14 -13.36 3.02
CA ALA A 207 7.41 -12.71 3.36
C ALA A 207 8.18 -13.50 4.45
N ASN A 208 7.48 -14.09 5.42
CA ASN A 208 8.08 -14.99 6.42
C ASN A 208 8.66 -16.28 5.80
N ALA A 209 8.01 -16.84 4.78
CA ALA A 209 8.51 -18.02 4.08
C ALA A 209 9.77 -17.69 3.26
N VAL A 210 9.79 -16.56 2.56
CA VAL A 210 11.00 -16.08 1.88
C VAL A 210 12.14 -15.86 2.88
N ALA A 211 11.84 -15.22 4.03
CA ALA A 211 12.81 -15.05 5.09
C ALA A 211 13.39 -16.38 5.62
N ASN A 212 12.55 -17.42 5.76
CA ASN A 212 13.02 -18.75 6.18
C ASN A 212 14.11 -19.29 5.26
N VAL A 213 13.91 -19.16 3.95
CA VAL A 213 14.88 -19.68 2.99
C VAL A 213 16.21 -18.94 3.12
N TYR A 214 16.18 -17.61 3.15
CA TYR A 214 17.39 -16.82 3.35
C TYR A 214 18.13 -17.14 4.64
N LEU A 215 17.40 -17.24 5.76
CA LEU A 215 17.99 -17.58 7.05
C LEU A 215 18.61 -18.99 7.05
N SER A 216 17.97 -19.96 6.38
CA SER A 216 18.54 -21.32 6.23
C SER A 216 19.84 -21.34 5.42
N GLN A 217 19.98 -20.41 4.47
CA GLN A 217 21.19 -20.20 3.67
C GLN A 217 22.23 -19.30 4.37
N GLN A 218 22.03 -18.98 5.66
CA GLN A 218 22.86 -18.04 6.43
C GLN A 218 22.92 -16.61 5.85
N LYS A 219 21.97 -16.25 4.97
CA LYS A 219 21.77 -14.90 4.42
C LYS A 219 20.91 -14.08 5.38
N VAL A 220 21.50 -13.72 6.52
CA VAL A 220 20.79 -13.13 7.66
C VAL A 220 20.18 -11.77 7.32
N ASN A 221 20.89 -10.92 6.57
CA ASN A 221 20.44 -9.57 6.25
C ASN A 221 19.18 -9.59 5.36
N GLU A 222 19.19 -10.45 4.34
CA GLU A 222 18.06 -10.65 3.43
C GLU A 222 16.86 -11.24 4.18
N GLY A 223 17.12 -12.24 5.05
CA GLY A 223 16.08 -12.80 5.92
C GLY A 223 15.44 -11.74 6.82
N VAL A 224 16.25 -10.91 7.47
CA VAL A 224 15.79 -9.79 8.30
C VAL A 224 14.99 -8.78 7.49
N ALA A 225 15.42 -8.43 6.27
CA ALA A 225 14.69 -7.50 5.41
C ALA A 225 13.27 -8.01 5.09
N TRP A 226 13.14 -9.30 4.76
CA TRP A 226 11.83 -9.92 4.51
C TRP A 226 10.96 -10.03 5.77
N LEU A 227 11.55 -10.31 6.94
CA LEU A 227 10.80 -10.28 8.21
C LEU A 227 10.31 -8.87 8.55
N ARG A 228 11.12 -7.83 8.33
CA ARG A 228 10.70 -6.43 8.52
C ARG A 228 9.53 -6.09 7.61
N ARG A 229 9.62 -6.47 6.33
CA ARG A 229 8.54 -6.31 5.36
C ARG A 229 7.24 -6.99 5.81
N ALA A 230 7.34 -8.20 6.36
CA ALA A 230 6.18 -8.91 6.92
C ALA A 230 5.52 -8.15 8.09
N VAL A 231 6.29 -7.45 8.93
CA VAL A 231 5.70 -6.63 9.99
C VAL A 231 5.06 -5.37 9.42
N LEU A 232 5.82 -4.62 8.60
CA LEU A 232 5.42 -3.31 8.10
C LEU A 232 4.25 -3.35 7.13
N GLU A 233 4.20 -4.36 6.27
CA GLU A 233 3.18 -4.41 5.21
C GLU A 233 1.91 -5.13 5.64
N VAL A 234 1.97 -6.07 6.59
CA VAL A 234 0.81 -6.91 6.94
C VAL A 234 0.61 -7.10 8.44
N GLY A 235 1.38 -6.41 9.29
CA GLY A 235 1.25 -6.49 10.74
C GLY A 235 1.62 -7.85 11.33
N ASN A 236 2.56 -8.58 10.72
CA ASN A 236 2.87 -9.94 11.16
C ASN A 236 3.67 -9.97 12.48
N GLU A 237 2.98 -10.08 13.61
CA GLU A 237 3.61 -10.13 14.94
C GLU A 237 4.56 -11.32 15.15
N LYS A 238 4.36 -12.43 14.43
CA LYS A 238 5.29 -13.58 14.48
C LYS A 238 6.63 -13.21 13.86
N ALA A 239 6.63 -12.39 12.81
CA ALA A 239 7.84 -11.87 12.19
C ALA A 239 8.59 -10.92 13.14
N ALA A 240 7.87 -10.04 13.85
CA ALA A 240 8.44 -9.18 14.89
C ALA A 240 9.13 -10.00 16.00
N ARG A 241 8.45 -11.02 16.54
CA ARG A 241 9.07 -11.93 17.53
C ARG A 241 10.33 -12.64 17.01
N ARG A 242 10.35 -13.03 15.74
CA ARG A 242 11.56 -13.62 15.13
C ARG A 242 12.68 -12.60 14.97
N LEU A 243 12.39 -11.38 14.54
CA LEU A 243 13.37 -10.29 14.49
C LEU A 243 13.96 -10.06 15.88
N SER A 244 13.12 -10.04 16.92
CA SER A 244 13.56 -9.93 18.30
C SER A 244 14.60 -11.00 18.67
N GLY A 245 14.30 -12.27 18.39
CA GLY A 245 15.20 -13.39 18.66
C GLY A 245 16.50 -13.34 17.84
N ILE A 246 16.43 -12.99 16.56
CA ILE A 246 17.61 -12.86 15.68
C ILE A 246 18.54 -11.77 16.22
N TYR A 247 18.01 -10.62 16.58
CA TYR A 247 18.81 -9.53 17.14
C TYR A 247 19.38 -9.88 18.52
N ALA A 248 18.62 -10.57 19.37
CA ALA A 248 19.10 -11.01 20.67
C ALA A 248 20.33 -11.93 20.53
N ASN A 249 20.25 -12.89 19.62
CA ASN A 249 21.36 -13.82 19.34
C ASN A 249 22.58 -13.12 18.73
N ALA A 250 22.38 -12.01 18.00
CA ALA A 250 23.45 -11.19 17.46
C ALA A 250 24.04 -10.19 18.47
N GLY A 251 23.63 -10.22 19.75
CA GLY A 251 24.05 -9.23 20.76
C GLY A 251 23.43 -7.85 20.59
N ARG A 252 22.48 -7.70 19.65
CA ARG A 252 21.74 -6.47 19.33
C ARG A 252 20.53 -6.35 20.25
N HIS A 253 20.78 -6.28 21.56
CA HIS A 253 19.74 -6.36 22.60
C HIS A 253 18.68 -5.26 22.51
N ARG A 254 19.04 -4.12 21.92
CA ARG A 254 18.13 -2.99 21.75
C ARG A 254 17.08 -3.28 20.68
N GLU A 255 17.53 -3.66 19.49
CA GLU A 255 16.66 -4.05 18.39
C GLU A 255 15.84 -5.29 18.78
N ALA A 256 16.43 -6.19 19.55
CA ALA A 256 15.72 -7.32 20.13
C ALA A 256 14.53 -6.87 20.98
N ARG A 257 14.75 -5.94 21.91
CA ARG A 257 13.70 -5.38 22.76
C ARG A 257 12.66 -4.62 21.95
N PHE A 258 13.09 -3.82 20.99
CA PHE A 258 12.19 -3.07 20.11
C PHE A 258 11.17 -4.00 19.44
N TRP A 259 11.64 -5.05 18.75
CA TRP A 259 10.74 -5.98 18.06
C TRP A 259 9.94 -6.89 19.01
N ALA A 260 10.29 -6.96 20.29
CA ALA A 260 9.49 -7.63 21.32
C ALA A 260 8.36 -6.74 21.84
N GLU A 261 8.60 -5.44 21.99
CA GLU A 261 7.65 -4.46 22.55
C GLU A 261 6.71 -3.88 21.50
N TYR A 262 7.18 -3.72 20.26
CA TYR A 262 6.46 -3.04 19.17
C TYR A 262 6.23 -4.00 18.01
N SER A 263 5.26 -4.91 18.17
CA SER A 263 4.94 -5.96 17.19
C SER A 263 4.37 -5.44 15.86
N GLU A 264 3.85 -4.22 15.86
CA GLU A 264 3.39 -3.48 14.67
C GLU A 264 4.54 -2.78 13.93
N GLY A 265 5.73 -2.81 14.51
CA GLY A 265 6.91 -2.17 13.96
C GLY A 265 6.95 -0.65 14.22
N PRO A 266 7.85 0.03 13.50
CA PRO A 266 8.14 1.44 13.69
C PRO A 266 6.97 2.38 13.33
N ARG A 267 6.22 2.92 14.30
CA ARG A 267 5.38 4.12 14.10
C ARG A 267 5.92 5.27 14.94
N PHE A 268 6.39 6.31 14.26
CA PHE A 268 7.57 7.04 14.72
C PHE A 268 7.45 8.56 14.67
N TYR A 269 6.68 9.09 13.73
CA TYR A 269 6.27 10.48 13.73
C TYR A 269 4.75 10.58 13.62
N SER A 270 4.21 11.73 13.98
CA SER A 270 2.82 12.06 13.73
C SER A 270 2.55 12.10 12.21
N PRO A 271 1.36 11.69 11.74
CA PRO A 271 1.02 11.79 10.32
C PRO A 271 1.18 13.20 9.74
N THR A 272 0.98 14.25 10.57
CA THR A 272 1.18 15.64 10.16
C THR A 272 2.66 16.00 9.98
N PHE A 273 3.55 15.46 10.82
CA PHE A 273 4.99 15.58 10.62
C PHE A 273 5.46 14.79 9.39
N GLU A 274 5.01 13.55 9.20
CA GLU A 274 5.38 12.73 8.03
C GLU A 274 4.98 13.42 6.72
N ALA A 275 3.77 13.97 6.64
CA ALA A 275 3.29 14.70 5.47
C ALA A 275 4.14 15.95 5.15
N PHE A 276 4.57 16.70 6.19
CA PHE A 276 5.42 17.88 6.03
C PHE A 276 6.86 17.50 5.66
N ALA A 277 7.48 16.61 6.44
CA ALA A 277 8.89 16.28 6.32
C ALA A 277 9.18 15.52 5.02
N SER A 278 8.25 14.68 4.55
CA SER A 278 8.36 14.00 3.25
C SER A 278 8.40 14.97 2.07
N GLU A 279 7.62 16.07 2.10
CA GLU A 279 7.58 17.05 1.01
C GLU A 279 8.93 17.77 0.82
N VAL A 280 9.69 18.00 1.89
CA VAL A 280 11.00 18.66 1.80
C VAL A 280 12.17 17.67 1.67
N ALA A 281 11.96 16.39 2.00
CA ALA A 281 13.01 15.41 2.25
C ALA A 281 14.11 15.34 1.18
N ALA A 282 13.75 15.13 -0.09
CA ALA A 282 14.73 14.95 -1.15
C ALA A 282 15.54 16.24 -1.42
N ALA A 283 14.90 17.41 -1.32
CA ALA A 283 15.57 18.70 -1.46
C ALA A 283 16.49 18.98 -0.26
N SER A 284 16.05 18.65 0.96
CA SER A 284 16.88 18.75 2.17
C SER A 284 18.12 17.88 2.10
N ILE A 285 17.98 16.61 1.65
CA ILE A 285 19.13 15.71 1.45
C ILE A 285 20.10 16.33 0.44
N GLN A 286 19.60 16.85 -0.68
CA GLN A 286 20.46 17.47 -1.69
C GLN A 286 21.19 18.71 -1.16
N GLN A 287 20.48 19.60 -0.46
CA GLN A 287 21.08 20.79 0.14
C GLN A 287 22.14 20.42 1.19
N GLN A 288 21.89 19.37 1.97
CA GLN A 288 22.84 18.85 2.93
C GLN A 288 24.08 18.23 2.27
N ASP A 289 23.92 17.50 1.15
CA ASP A 289 25.05 16.97 0.37
C ASP A 289 25.94 18.14 -0.13
N VAL A 290 25.33 19.19 -0.69
CA VAL A 290 26.06 20.38 -1.17
C VAL A 290 26.80 21.10 -0.04
N PHE A 291 26.19 21.21 1.14
CA PHE A 291 26.85 21.77 2.31
C PHE A 291 28.03 20.92 2.78
N ASN A 292 27.85 19.60 2.85
CA ASN A 292 28.91 18.66 3.26
C ASN A 292 30.09 18.65 2.27
N ASP A 293 29.83 18.82 0.97
CA ASP A 293 30.87 18.91 -0.05
C ASP A 293 31.64 20.25 -0.01
N ALA A 294 30.98 21.32 0.45
CA ALA A 294 31.55 22.66 0.49
C ALA A 294 32.43 22.94 1.71
N PHE A 295 32.26 22.19 2.81
CA PHE A 295 32.91 22.47 4.10
C PHE A 295 33.39 21.19 4.81
N GLU A 296 34.66 21.16 5.22
CA GLU A 296 35.16 20.14 6.12
C GLU A 296 34.66 20.40 7.55
N GLN A 297 34.01 19.40 8.15
CA GLN A 297 33.37 19.51 9.48
C GLN A 297 34.13 18.74 10.57
N SER A 298 35.43 18.51 10.38
CA SER A 298 36.28 17.81 11.35
C SER A 298 36.52 18.64 12.63
N HIS A 299 36.53 19.96 12.49
CA HIS A 299 36.61 20.93 13.59
C HIS A 299 35.56 22.01 13.37
N VAL A 300 34.75 22.27 14.40
CA VAL A 300 33.63 23.21 14.35
C VAL A 300 33.74 24.17 15.53
N GLU A 301 33.90 25.46 15.25
CA GLU A 301 33.80 26.52 16.24
C GLU A 301 32.49 27.26 16.05
N TRP A 302 31.89 27.75 17.12
CA TRP A 302 30.60 28.43 17.04
C TRP A 302 30.49 29.45 18.16
N ASP A 303 29.81 30.56 17.87
CA ASP A 303 29.50 31.61 18.83
C ASP A 303 27.99 31.89 18.78
N PRO A 304 27.23 31.50 19.82
CA PRO A 304 25.78 31.70 19.84
C PRO A 304 25.36 33.16 20.09
N GLN A 305 26.25 34.00 20.63
CA GLN A 305 25.97 35.41 20.89
C GLN A 305 26.12 36.23 19.61
N GLU A 306 27.14 35.91 18.80
CA GLU A 306 27.32 36.52 17.48
C GLU A 306 26.54 35.77 16.37
N ALA A 307 25.87 34.67 16.71
CA ALA A 307 25.22 33.75 15.78
C ALA A 307 26.12 33.35 14.60
N THR A 308 27.35 32.92 14.91
CA THR A 308 28.33 32.49 13.91
C THR A 308 28.78 31.04 14.09
N LEU A 309 29.14 30.41 12.97
CA LEU A 309 29.63 29.04 12.86
C LEU A 309 30.89 29.06 11.98
N THR A 310 32.03 28.63 12.51
CA THR A 310 33.28 28.52 11.76
C THR A 310 33.56 27.07 11.38
N LEU A 311 33.64 26.83 10.07
CA LEU A 311 33.95 25.53 9.46
C LEU A 311 35.10 25.73 8.48
N ASP A 312 36.11 24.84 8.49
CA ASP A 312 37.24 24.92 7.55
C ASP A 312 37.89 26.33 7.52
N GLY A 313 38.07 26.93 8.71
CA GLY A 313 38.63 28.28 8.87
C GLY A 313 37.77 29.43 8.33
N ARG A 314 36.55 29.17 7.86
CA ARG A 314 35.60 30.16 7.33
C ARG A 314 34.47 30.38 8.33
N THR A 315 34.28 31.62 8.76
CA THR A 315 33.18 32.00 9.66
C THR A 315 31.93 32.34 8.85
N LEU A 316 30.88 31.56 9.08
CA LEU A 316 29.53 31.72 8.53
C LEU A 316 28.65 32.41 9.58
N GLY A 317 27.75 33.28 9.14
CA GLY A 317 26.71 33.88 9.98
C GLY A 317 25.44 33.02 10.05
N GLY A 318 24.41 33.57 10.67
CA GLY A 318 23.07 32.97 10.64
C GLY A 318 22.96 31.64 11.38
N LEU A 319 23.82 31.41 12.38
CA LEU A 319 23.76 30.21 13.20
C LEU A 319 22.40 30.13 13.91
N THR A 320 21.75 28.99 13.79
CA THR A 320 20.65 28.57 14.67
C THR A 320 21.01 27.27 15.37
N VAL A 321 20.96 27.26 16.70
CA VAL A 321 21.16 26.03 17.49
C VAL A 321 19.82 25.32 17.61
N LEU A 322 19.57 24.30 16.79
CA LEU A 322 18.28 23.61 16.74
C LEU A 322 17.98 22.86 18.04
N GLY A 323 18.91 22.01 18.47
CA GLY A 323 18.71 21.17 19.63
C GLY A 323 19.82 20.14 19.78
N SER A 324 19.62 19.24 20.73
CA SER A 324 20.58 18.19 21.03
C SER A 324 19.91 16.82 21.11
N PHE A 325 20.57 15.83 20.53
CA PHE A 325 20.22 14.43 20.65
C PHE A 325 21.12 13.74 21.70
N SER A 326 20.52 13.00 22.62
CA SER A 326 21.24 12.22 23.63
C SER A 326 21.34 10.75 23.20
N ASN A 327 22.56 10.23 23.06
CA ASN A 327 22.79 8.79 22.84
C ASN A 327 22.52 7.95 24.10
N LEU A 328 22.36 8.57 25.27
CA LEU A 328 22.07 7.85 26.50
C LEU A 328 20.56 7.64 26.67
N SER A 329 19.81 8.74 26.63
CA SER A 329 18.35 8.73 26.81
C SER A 329 17.60 8.53 25.50
N GLN A 330 18.27 8.65 24.35
CA GLN A 330 17.68 8.48 23.02
C GLN A 330 16.57 9.49 22.75
N THR A 331 16.75 10.68 23.31
CA THR A 331 15.81 11.78 23.24
C THR A 331 16.43 12.95 22.50
N TRP A 332 15.59 13.67 21.77
CA TRP A 332 15.88 15.00 21.30
C TRP A 332 15.39 16.03 22.31
N LEU A 333 16.18 17.07 22.53
CA LEU A 333 15.82 18.26 23.30
C LEU A 333 16.02 19.48 22.41
N TRP A 334 14.95 20.19 22.09
CA TRP A 334 15.00 21.48 21.41
C TRP A 334 15.67 22.53 22.29
N THR A 335 16.47 23.41 21.70
CA THR A 335 17.27 24.38 22.48
C THR A 335 16.40 25.35 23.29
N TRP A 336 15.21 25.71 22.80
CA TRP A 336 14.27 26.57 23.53
C TRP A 336 13.73 25.94 24.82
N ASP A 337 13.79 24.61 24.96
CA ASP A 337 13.36 23.89 26.16
C ASP A 337 14.54 23.51 27.05
N ASN A 338 15.76 23.91 26.67
CA ASN A 338 16.96 23.68 27.45
C ASN A 338 17.25 24.91 28.33
N PRO A 339 17.09 24.81 29.67
CA PRO A 339 17.23 25.95 30.58
C PRO A 339 18.68 26.43 30.73
N SER A 340 19.66 25.68 30.22
CA SER A 340 21.06 26.09 30.22
C SER A 340 21.39 27.16 29.17
N TRP A 341 20.46 27.43 28.23
CA TRP A 341 20.64 28.42 27.18
C TRP A 341 19.98 29.75 27.53
N GLU A 342 20.65 30.84 27.15
CA GLU A 342 20.08 32.18 27.18
C GLU A 342 19.01 32.31 26.08
N GLN A 343 17.75 32.47 26.48
CA GLN A 343 16.61 32.38 25.56
C GLN A 343 16.52 33.57 24.58
N ASP A 344 17.19 34.68 24.89
CA ASP A 344 17.29 35.86 24.03
C ASP A 344 18.53 35.83 23.12
N SER A 345 19.30 34.74 23.14
CA SER A 345 20.48 34.57 22.27
C SER A 345 20.07 34.66 20.80
N PRO A 346 20.83 35.41 19.97
CA PRO A 346 20.57 35.50 18.54
C PRO A 346 20.49 34.13 17.84
N ALA A 347 21.27 33.15 18.30
CA ALA A 347 21.27 31.80 17.73
C ALA A 347 20.02 30.95 18.05
N LEU A 348 19.08 31.46 18.84
CA LEU A 348 17.79 30.82 19.13
C LEU A 348 16.61 31.53 18.44
N ALA A 349 16.84 32.70 17.81
CA ALA A 349 15.78 33.56 17.30
C ALA A 349 14.84 32.82 16.32
N GLU A 350 15.40 32.06 15.38
CA GLU A 350 14.66 31.34 14.35
C GLU A 350 13.89 30.11 14.85
N LEU A 351 14.16 29.64 16.07
CA LEU A 351 13.39 28.54 16.66
C LEU A 351 11.92 28.92 16.89
N ARG A 352 11.63 30.22 17.02
CA ARG A 352 10.26 30.72 17.09
C ARG A 352 9.49 30.39 15.81
N THR A 353 10.11 30.57 14.65
CA THR A 353 9.51 30.27 13.34
C THR A 353 9.11 28.79 13.26
N ILE A 354 9.99 27.89 13.71
CA ILE A 354 9.73 26.44 13.74
C ILE A 354 8.53 26.12 14.63
N ARG A 355 8.50 26.70 15.84
CA ARG A 355 7.43 26.44 16.81
C ARG A 355 6.08 27.02 16.36
N GLU A 356 6.07 28.25 15.83
CA GLU A 356 4.86 28.89 15.30
C GLU A 356 4.29 28.10 14.11
N PHE A 357 5.17 27.56 13.25
CA PHE A 357 4.75 26.65 12.19
C PHE A 357 4.13 25.37 12.77
N GLY A 358 4.79 24.77 13.77
CA GLY A 358 4.28 23.61 14.49
C GLY A 358 2.90 23.83 15.12
N GLU A 359 2.68 24.99 15.75
CA GLU A 359 1.40 25.39 16.34
C GLU A 359 0.33 25.62 15.26
N ARG A 360 0.65 26.31 14.17
CA ARG A 360 -0.29 26.57 13.07
C ARG A 360 -0.74 25.29 12.36
N HIS A 361 0.16 24.34 12.19
CA HIS A 361 -0.07 23.09 11.46
C HIS A 361 -0.33 21.88 12.36
N GLN A 362 -0.38 22.08 13.68
CA GLN A 362 -0.62 21.03 14.68
C GLN A 362 0.36 19.85 14.53
N ILE A 363 1.67 20.17 14.54
CA ILE A 363 2.76 19.21 14.41
C ILE A 363 3.46 19.04 15.78
N PRO A 364 3.16 17.97 16.54
CA PRO A 364 3.65 17.78 17.90
C PRO A 364 5.17 17.81 18.04
N GLU A 365 5.88 17.28 17.06
CA GLU A 365 7.34 17.20 16.99
C GLU A 365 8.01 18.58 17.04
N LEU A 366 7.34 19.60 16.52
CA LEU A 366 7.85 20.98 16.45
C LEU A 366 7.38 21.85 17.63
N MET A 367 6.53 21.30 18.51
CA MET A 367 5.97 22.02 19.67
C MET A 367 6.51 21.47 20.99
N LYS A 368 6.67 20.15 21.09
CA LYS A 368 7.19 19.50 22.29
C LYS A 368 8.68 19.76 22.40
N GLY A 369 9.11 20.36 23.50
CA GLY A 369 10.52 20.63 23.74
C GLY A 369 11.40 19.37 23.85
N HIS A 370 10.82 18.24 24.27
CA HIS A 370 11.49 16.94 24.33
C HIS A 370 10.76 15.90 23.46
N LEU A 371 11.53 15.07 22.76
CA LEU A 371 11.01 13.98 21.93
C LEU A 371 11.74 12.69 22.23
N ASP A 372 10.99 11.59 22.31
CA ASP A 372 11.52 10.26 22.57
C ASP A 372 11.71 9.50 21.24
N PHE A 373 12.97 9.33 20.84
CA PHE A 373 13.36 8.52 19.70
C PHE A 373 13.78 7.11 20.10
N SER A 374 13.68 6.73 21.39
CA SER A 374 14.14 5.42 21.88
C SER A 374 13.51 4.24 21.15
N ARG A 375 12.30 4.46 20.64
CA ARG A 375 11.50 3.52 19.85
C ARG A 375 12.02 3.35 18.42
N PHE A 376 12.83 4.27 17.89
CA PHE A 376 13.39 4.12 16.54
C PHE A 376 14.39 2.96 16.45
N ASN A 377 14.41 2.26 15.32
CA ASN A 377 15.48 1.28 15.00
C ASN A 377 16.85 1.98 15.03
N HIS A 378 16.91 3.19 14.47
CA HIS A 378 18.08 4.08 14.44
C HIS A 378 17.68 5.47 14.94
N PRO A 379 17.65 5.69 16.26
CA PRO A 379 17.16 6.93 16.88
C PRO A 379 17.94 8.18 16.51
N ALA A 380 19.25 8.06 16.38
CA ALA A 380 20.08 9.17 15.95
C ALA A 380 19.72 9.59 14.52
N GLU A 381 19.39 8.63 13.64
CA GLU A 381 18.94 8.92 12.28
C GLU A 381 17.54 9.56 12.29
N GLY A 382 16.62 9.11 13.13
CA GLY A 382 15.33 9.78 13.34
C GLY A 382 15.51 11.23 13.84
N ALA A 383 16.37 11.44 14.82
CA ALA A 383 16.68 12.80 15.29
C ALA A 383 17.30 13.66 14.19
N THR A 384 18.19 13.11 13.37
CA THR A 384 18.76 13.79 12.20
C THR A 384 17.70 14.13 11.15
N THR A 385 16.81 13.20 10.80
CA THR A 385 15.69 13.45 9.88
C THR A 385 14.81 14.59 10.39
N MET A 386 14.52 14.60 11.70
CA MET A 386 13.73 15.66 12.32
C MET A 386 14.44 17.03 12.26
N ALA A 387 15.73 17.05 12.58
CA ALA A 387 16.53 18.28 12.55
C ALA A 387 16.65 18.86 11.14
N LEU A 388 16.90 18.01 10.13
CA LEU A 388 16.98 18.42 8.73
C LEU A 388 15.65 18.98 8.22
N ALA A 389 14.53 18.31 8.52
CA ALA A 389 13.21 18.78 8.14
C ALA A 389 12.90 20.15 8.76
N ALA A 390 13.18 20.32 10.05
CA ALA A 390 12.93 21.59 10.73
C ALA A 390 13.85 22.72 10.27
N ALA A 391 15.12 22.42 9.95
CA ALA A 391 16.07 23.40 9.43
C ALA A 391 15.58 24.06 8.13
N THR A 392 14.81 23.35 7.30
CA THR A 392 14.23 23.94 6.07
C THR A 392 13.23 25.06 6.34
N LEU A 393 12.51 25.02 7.47
CA LEU A 393 11.51 26.04 7.81
C LEU A 393 12.13 27.41 8.06
N ILE A 394 13.39 27.42 8.47
CA ILE A 394 14.17 28.63 8.78
C ILE A 394 15.12 28.99 7.63
N GLY A 395 14.94 28.37 6.45
CA GLY A 395 15.77 28.66 5.28
C GLY A 395 17.23 28.21 5.41
N ALA A 396 17.54 27.33 6.36
CA ALA A 396 18.91 26.87 6.56
C ALA A 396 19.45 26.18 5.30
N LYS A 397 20.69 26.53 4.95
CA LYS A 397 21.43 25.98 3.82
C LYS A 397 22.41 24.88 4.22
N GLY A 398 22.64 24.69 5.52
CA GLY A 398 23.47 23.62 6.03
C GLY A 398 23.14 23.29 7.47
N VAL A 399 23.25 22.00 7.82
CA VAL A 399 23.14 21.52 9.20
C VAL A 399 24.40 20.74 9.55
N SER A 400 25.09 21.14 10.60
CA SER A 400 26.24 20.42 11.16
C SER A 400 25.85 19.73 12.46
N PHE A 401 26.34 18.50 12.65
CA PHE A 401 26.13 17.73 13.88
C PHE A 401 27.44 17.61 14.65
N VAL A 402 27.54 18.33 15.77
CA VAL A 402 28.73 18.34 16.61
C VAL A 402 28.57 17.31 17.73
N THR A 403 29.57 16.46 17.91
CA THR A 403 29.57 15.49 19.01
C THR A 403 29.81 16.20 20.33
N VAL A 404 28.96 15.96 21.33
CA VAL A 404 29.06 16.55 22.67
C VAL A 404 29.15 15.48 23.75
N ASN A 405 29.56 15.87 24.96
CA ASN A 405 29.63 14.99 26.14
C ASN A 405 30.42 13.70 25.86
N GLU A 406 31.62 13.81 25.27
CA GLU A 406 32.49 12.65 24.97
C GLU A 406 31.83 11.59 24.07
N GLY A 407 31.00 11.98 23.09
CA GLY A 407 30.29 11.02 22.25
C GLY A 407 28.90 10.64 22.74
N LYS A 408 28.49 11.10 23.93
CA LYS A 408 27.20 10.74 24.54
C LYS A 408 26.03 11.56 23.98
N GLY A 409 26.28 12.57 23.15
CA GLY A 409 25.22 13.29 22.45
C GLY A 409 25.71 13.97 21.17
N ARG A 410 24.77 14.57 20.45
CA ARG A 410 25.01 15.38 19.26
C ARG A 410 24.25 16.69 19.36
N LEU A 411 24.89 17.80 19.09
CA LEU A 411 24.28 19.12 18.95
C LEU A 411 24.07 19.41 17.47
N ALA A 412 22.88 19.87 17.09
CA ALA A 412 22.56 20.23 15.71
C ALA A 412 22.60 21.75 15.52
N LEU A 413 23.48 22.19 14.63
CA LEU A 413 23.73 23.59 14.31
C LEU A 413 23.31 23.83 12.87
N ALA A 414 22.41 24.77 12.63
CA ALA A 414 21.98 25.16 11.30
C ALA A 414 22.57 26.53 10.92
N THR A 415 22.80 26.79 9.64
CA THR A 415 23.19 28.10 9.12
C THR A 415 22.41 28.41 7.85
N ASP A 416 21.94 29.65 7.71
CA ASP A 416 21.32 30.18 6.50
C ASP A 416 22.28 31.10 5.69
N ASP A 417 23.58 31.09 6.03
CA ASP A 417 24.56 32.03 5.49
C ASP A 417 24.54 32.05 3.93
N PRO A 418 24.41 33.23 3.31
CA PRO A 418 24.31 33.36 1.86
C PRO A 418 25.50 32.76 1.08
N SER A 419 26.68 32.69 1.69
CA SER A 419 27.90 32.12 1.09
C SER A 419 27.85 30.59 0.96
N VAL A 420 26.97 29.91 1.71
CA VAL A 420 26.74 28.48 1.54
C VAL A 420 26.10 28.25 0.15
N PRO A 421 26.70 27.38 -0.69
CA PRO A 421 26.15 27.10 -2.01
C PRO A 421 24.72 26.53 -1.92
N THR A 422 23.84 27.01 -2.80
CA THR A 422 22.49 26.48 -2.93
C THR A 422 22.48 25.30 -3.89
N ALA A 423 21.84 24.19 -3.47
CA ALA A 423 21.63 23.05 -4.33
C ALA A 423 20.79 23.42 -5.55
N ARG A 424 21.33 23.15 -6.74
CA ARG A 424 20.61 23.29 -8.01
C ARG A 424 20.08 21.95 -8.45
N PHE A 425 19.04 21.94 -9.27
CA PHE A 425 18.53 20.70 -9.84
C PHE A 425 19.64 19.95 -10.59
N ASP A 426 19.91 18.70 -10.20
CA ASP A 426 20.83 17.80 -10.87
C ASP A 426 20.07 16.56 -11.36
N ARG A 427 20.03 16.40 -12.68
CA ARG A 427 19.36 15.29 -13.36
C ARG A 427 19.98 13.94 -12.98
N LEU A 428 21.30 13.89 -12.80
CA LEU A 428 22.02 12.65 -12.50
C LEU A 428 21.77 12.20 -11.05
N ALA A 429 21.62 13.15 -10.13
CA ALA A 429 21.34 12.86 -8.72
C ALA A 429 19.85 12.62 -8.41
N ALA A 430 18.93 13.14 -9.23
CA ALA A 430 17.49 13.13 -8.95
C ALA A 430 16.94 11.74 -8.56
N SER A 431 17.30 10.69 -9.31
CA SER A 431 16.84 9.32 -9.01
C SER A 431 17.33 8.83 -7.64
N ARG A 432 18.61 9.06 -7.31
CA ARG A 432 19.18 8.67 -6.00
C ARG A 432 18.47 9.40 -4.87
N LEU A 433 18.31 10.72 -5.00
CA LEU A 433 17.72 11.58 -3.97
C LEU A 433 16.27 11.20 -3.68
N LEU A 434 15.47 10.98 -4.73
CA LEU A 434 14.09 10.54 -4.61
C LEU A 434 13.98 9.16 -3.95
N MET A 435 14.84 8.21 -4.33
CA MET A 435 14.84 6.88 -3.73
C MET A 435 15.28 6.91 -2.25
N GLN A 436 16.33 7.64 -1.90
CA GLN A 436 16.74 7.80 -0.50
C GLN A 436 15.63 8.44 0.35
N ALA A 437 14.99 9.49 -0.15
CA ALA A 437 13.87 10.11 0.56
C ALA A 437 12.66 9.17 0.67
N ALA A 438 12.36 8.37 -0.36
CA ALA A 438 11.30 7.38 -0.34
C ALA A 438 11.58 6.22 0.64
N GLU A 439 12.84 5.85 0.86
CA GLU A 439 13.24 4.86 1.87
C GLU A 439 12.99 5.38 3.30
N VAL A 440 13.24 6.68 3.53
CA VAL A 440 12.93 7.33 4.81
C VAL A 440 11.42 7.47 5.01
N TRP A 441 10.67 7.72 3.93
CA TRP A 441 9.23 7.98 3.94
C TRP A 441 8.44 7.02 3.05
N PRO A 442 8.39 5.71 3.39
CA PRO A 442 7.85 4.68 2.51
C PRO A 442 6.34 4.81 2.24
N HIS A 443 5.61 5.54 3.08
CA HIS A 443 4.16 5.79 2.96
C HIS A 443 3.82 7.15 2.35
N GLU A 444 4.81 8.00 2.06
CA GLU A 444 4.60 9.38 1.57
C GLU A 444 5.41 9.66 0.29
N GLN A 445 5.76 8.62 -0.48
CA GLN A 445 6.63 8.75 -1.66
C GLN A 445 6.09 9.72 -2.73
N LEU A 446 4.76 9.82 -2.84
CA LEU A 446 4.09 10.80 -3.69
C LEU A 446 4.41 12.24 -3.28
N ARG A 447 4.34 12.54 -1.98
CA ARG A 447 4.70 13.85 -1.44
C ARG A 447 6.17 14.16 -1.65
N VAL A 448 7.04 13.16 -1.44
CA VAL A 448 8.49 13.29 -1.71
C VAL A 448 8.73 13.78 -3.14
N VAL A 449 8.09 13.14 -4.14
CA VAL A 449 8.27 13.50 -5.55
C VAL A 449 7.68 14.87 -5.87
N ARG A 450 6.44 15.15 -5.44
CA ARG A 450 5.79 16.45 -5.65
C ARG A 450 6.62 17.58 -5.06
N GLY A 451 7.06 17.41 -3.82
CA GLY A 451 7.84 18.40 -3.10
C GLY A 451 9.20 18.66 -3.74
N PHE A 452 9.92 17.61 -4.15
CA PHE A 452 11.19 17.76 -4.88
C PHE A 452 11.03 18.52 -6.20
N MET A 453 10.00 18.19 -6.98
CA MET A 453 9.71 18.89 -8.24
C MET A 453 9.35 20.35 -8.00
N ARG A 454 8.47 20.65 -7.03
CA ARG A 454 8.09 22.02 -6.69
C ARG A 454 9.27 22.84 -6.17
N HIS A 455 10.11 22.25 -5.33
CA HIS A 455 11.31 22.90 -4.81
C HIS A 455 12.23 23.38 -5.92
N HIS A 456 12.42 22.56 -6.96
CA HIS A 456 13.21 22.91 -8.13
C HIS A 456 12.44 23.70 -9.20
N GLY A 457 11.22 24.17 -8.92
CA GLY A 457 10.46 25.02 -9.83
C GLY A 457 9.92 24.31 -11.06
N PHE A 458 9.64 23.01 -10.98
CA PHE A 458 8.94 22.31 -12.04
C PHE A 458 7.44 22.64 -12.01
N GLU A 459 6.86 22.86 -13.20
CA GLU A 459 5.43 22.78 -13.40
C GLU A 459 5.02 21.30 -13.36
N VAL A 460 4.28 20.92 -12.32
CA VAL A 460 3.92 19.53 -12.05
C VAL A 460 2.55 19.22 -12.64
N ALA A 461 2.50 18.21 -13.50
CA ALA A 461 1.29 17.61 -14.02
C ALA A 461 1.17 16.16 -13.53
N GLU A 462 -0.03 15.80 -13.10
CA GLU A 462 -0.33 14.46 -12.60
C GLU A 462 -1.35 13.79 -13.50
N SER A 463 -1.10 12.54 -13.87
CA SER A 463 -2.10 11.73 -14.56
C SER A 463 -2.69 10.70 -13.59
N PRO A 464 -4.02 10.49 -13.61
CA PRO A 464 -4.67 9.49 -12.76
C PRO A 464 -4.14 8.09 -13.08
N ALA A 465 -4.27 7.19 -12.10
CA ALA A 465 -4.10 5.78 -12.35
C ALA A 465 -5.32 5.31 -13.15
N VAL A 466 -5.10 4.50 -14.18
CA VAL A 466 -6.18 3.86 -14.92
C VAL A 466 -6.14 2.40 -14.58
N ILE A 467 -7.18 1.90 -13.93
CA ILE A 467 -7.27 0.53 -13.46
C ILE A 467 -8.42 -0.14 -14.20
N VAL A 468 -8.12 -1.22 -14.91
CA VAL A 468 -9.15 -2.07 -15.51
C VAL A 468 -9.35 -3.24 -14.58
N VAL A 469 -10.50 -3.25 -13.93
CA VAL A 469 -10.93 -4.37 -13.08
C VAL A 469 -11.88 -5.22 -13.89
N GLU A 470 -11.57 -6.50 -14.01
CA GLU A 470 -12.44 -7.50 -14.62
C GLU A 470 -13.17 -8.23 -13.49
N SER A 471 -14.50 -8.15 -13.47
CA SER A 471 -15.32 -8.97 -12.58
C SER A 471 -15.24 -10.44 -13.00
N ALA A 472 -15.63 -11.38 -12.12
CA ALA A 472 -15.89 -12.79 -12.43
C ALA A 472 -16.47 -12.98 -13.84
N GLY A 473 -17.68 -12.48 -14.11
CA GLY A 473 -18.40 -12.64 -15.40
C GLY A 473 -17.79 -11.93 -16.63
N GLY A 474 -16.51 -11.56 -16.62
CA GLY A 474 -15.79 -11.00 -17.77
C GLY A 474 -16.10 -9.53 -18.08
N HIS A 475 -16.94 -8.88 -17.28
CA HIS A 475 -17.20 -7.45 -17.43
C HIS A 475 -16.00 -6.64 -16.98
N ARG A 476 -15.50 -5.78 -17.88
CA ARG A 476 -14.38 -4.88 -17.62
C ARG A 476 -14.89 -3.50 -17.23
N VAL A 477 -14.45 -3.03 -16.07
CA VAL A 477 -14.70 -1.68 -15.58
C VAL A 477 -13.38 -0.93 -15.54
N THR A 478 -13.29 0.16 -16.31
CA THR A 478 -12.14 1.06 -16.29
C THR A 478 -12.40 2.17 -15.29
N VAL A 479 -11.69 2.12 -14.16
CA VAL A 479 -11.71 3.15 -13.14
C VAL A 479 -10.54 4.10 -13.36
N ARG A 480 -10.84 5.40 -13.41
CA ARG A 480 -9.83 6.46 -13.38
C ARG A 480 -9.86 7.10 -12.01
N CYS A 481 -8.83 6.85 -11.21
CA CYS A 481 -8.75 7.37 -9.86
C CYS A 481 -7.45 8.17 -9.67
N PRO A 482 -7.43 9.09 -8.69
CA PRO A 482 -6.17 9.63 -8.19
C PRO A 482 -5.20 8.50 -7.83
N ILE A 483 -3.92 8.78 -7.97
CA ILE A 483 -2.87 7.83 -7.61
C ILE A 483 -2.94 7.47 -6.13
N GLU A 484 -3.08 8.47 -5.28
CA GLU A 484 -3.13 8.33 -3.83
C GLU A 484 -4.22 7.34 -3.45
N ARG A 485 -3.80 6.21 -2.88
CA ARG A 485 -4.68 5.12 -2.43
C ARG A 485 -5.52 4.53 -3.57
N ALA A 486 -4.96 4.43 -4.77
CA ALA A 486 -5.64 3.89 -5.95
C ALA A 486 -6.30 2.52 -5.72
N LYS A 487 -5.66 1.59 -4.98
CA LYS A 487 -6.27 0.30 -4.58
C LYS A 487 -7.40 0.43 -3.57
N GLU A 488 -7.32 1.43 -2.69
CA GLU A 488 -8.33 1.69 -1.66
C GLU A 488 -9.45 2.60 -2.19
N HIS A 489 -9.35 3.06 -3.44
CA HIS A 489 -10.37 3.89 -4.07
C HIS A 489 -11.72 3.18 -3.97
N PRO A 490 -12.79 3.85 -3.50
CA PRO A 490 -14.05 3.18 -3.17
C PRO A 490 -14.62 2.33 -4.29
N GLU A 491 -14.51 2.78 -5.55
CA GLU A 491 -14.96 2.01 -6.71
C GLU A 491 -14.07 0.79 -6.99
N VAL A 492 -12.75 0.94 -6.90
CA VAL A 492 -11.79 -0.16 -7.11
C VAL A 492 -11.96 -1.20 -6.01
N SER A 493 -11.98 -0.77 -4.76
CA SER A 493 -12.19 -1.61 -3.58
C SER A 493 -13.55 -2.31 -3.61
N ALA A 494 -14.64 -1.59 -3.97
CA ALA A 494 -15.96 -2.20 -4.08
C ALA A 494 -16.01 -3.29 -5.16
N ILE A 495 -15.32 -3.10 -6.29
CA ILE A 495 -15.28 -4.12 -7.35
C ILE A 495 -14.38 -5.28 -6.94
N LEU A 496 -13.17 -5.03 -6.42
CA LEU A 496 -12.24 -6.08 -5.97
C LEU A 496 -12.80 -6.93 -4.82
N ASN A 497 -13.69 -6.37 -3.99
CA ASN A 497 -14.35 -7.11 -2.92
C ASN A 497 -15.55 -7.94 -3.41
N ARG A 498 -15.94 -7.84 -4.68
CA ARG A 498 -16.96 -8.68 -5.31
C ARG A 498 -16.31 -9.85 -6.04
N ASP A 499 -16.97 -11.01 -5.98
CA ASP A 499 -16.84 -12.19 -6.85
C ASP A 499 -15.60 -12.22 -7.75
N ASN A 500 -14.44 -12.53 -7.14
CA ASN A 500 -13.19 -12.83 -7.85
C ASN A 500 -12.71 -11.77 -8.85
N ALA A 501 -13.16 -10.52 -8.68
CA ALA A 501 -12.72 -9.46 -9.53
C ALA A 501 -11.21 -9.21 -9.34
N ARG A 502 -10.51 -8.98 -10.44
CA ARG A 502 -9.06 -8.80 -10.45
C ARG A 502 -8.68 -7.62 -11.33
N ILE A 503 -7.57 -7.00 -10.98
CA ILE A 503 -6.95 -5.99 -11.84
C ILE A 503 -6.31 -6.75 -13.00
N VAL A 504 -6.83 -6.56 -14.22
CA VAL A 504 -6.31 -7.22 -15.43
C VAL A 504 -5.35 -6.33 -16.20
N GLU A 505 -5.56 -5.03 -16.15
CA GLU A 505 -4.70 -4.03 -16.77
C GLU A 505 -4.62 -2.84 -15.83
N HIS A 506 -3.45 -2.23 -15.73
CA HIS A 506 -3.32 -0.92 -15.11
C HIS A 506 -2.31 -0.07 -15.88
N SER A 507 -2.63 1.21 -16.02
CA SER A 507 -1.65 2.22 -16.41
C SER A 507 -1.15 2.88 -15.13
N PRO A 508 0.17 2.86 -14.86
CA PRO A 508 0.72 3.49 -13.67
C PRO A 508 0.40 4.97 -13.70
N ALA A 509 0.02 5.51 -12.55
CA ALA A 509 -0.07 6.95 -12.44
C ALA A 509 1.33 7.55 -12.49
N ARG A 510 1.37 8.81 -12.95
CA ARG A 510 2.59 9.49 -13.30
C ARG A 510 2.54 10.90 -12.75
N ILE A 511 3.61 11.27 -12.07
CA ILE A 511 3.92 12.67 -11.80
C ILE A 511 4.97 13.08 -12.82
N GLN A 512 4.66 14.10 -13.61
CA GLN A 512 5.56 14.65 -14.60
C GLN A 512 5.79 16.14 -14.32
N GLY A 513 7.04 16.50 -14.11
CA GLY A 513 7.49 17.88 -14.05
C GLY A 513 8.09 18.32 -15.38
N ARG A 514 7.80 19.57 -15.77
CA ARG A 514 8.58 20.31 -16.77
C ARG A 514 9.16 21.58 -16.16
N ARG A 515 10.41 21.89 -16.48
CA ARG A 515 11.11 23.09 -16.01
C ARG A 515 11.79 23.74 -17.20
N GLN A 516 11.50 25.02 -17.43
CA GLN A 516 12.17 25.86 -18.43
C GLN A 516 13.02 26.90 -17.70
N GLU A 517 14.33 26.78 -17.81
CA GLU A 517 15.26 27.75 -17.25
C GLU A 517 16.39 28.02 -18.26
N GLY A 518 16.27 29.12 -19.02
CA GLY A 518 17.23 29.44 -20.09
C GLY A 518 17.29 28.37 -21.18
N GLU A 519 18.50 27.94 -21.54
CA GLU A 519 18.74 26.85 -22.53
C GLU A 519 18.58 25.44 -21.92
N ASP A 520 18.41 25.31 -20.59
CA ASP A 520 18.38 24.03 -19.86
C ASP A 520 16.96 23.57 -19.48
N SER A 521 16.17 23.23 -20.50
CA SER A 521 14.85 22.65 -20.31
C SER A 521 14.94 21.19 -19.81
N SER A 522 14.31 20.92 -18.67
CA SER A 522 14.37 19.62 -17.98
C SER A 522 12.99 18.97 -17.88
N ARG A 523 12.94 17.66 -18.08
CA ARG A 523 11.79 16.82 -17.77
C ARG A 523 12.15 15.79 -16.71
N LEU A 524 11.24 15.59 -15.77
CA LEU A 524 11.30 14.52 -14.80
C LEU A 524 9.94 13.84 -14.78
N ALA A 525 9.89 12.54 -15.00
CA ALA A 525 8.67 11.75 -14.90
C ALA A 525 8.92 10.56 -13.97
N VAL A 526 8.05 10.44 -12.97
CA VAL A 526 8.07 9.37 -11.98
C VAL A 526 6.77 8.59 -12.12
N LEU A 527 6.90 7.28 -12.31
CA LEU A 527 5.79 6.33 -12.32
C LEU A 527 5.68 5.68 -10.96
N PHE A 528 4.45 5.39 -10.56
CA PHE A 528 4.17 4.66 -9.34
C PHE A 528 3.34 3.43 -9.64
N ASP A 529 3.49 2.43 -8.78
CA ASP A 529 2.60 1.29 -8.75
C ASP A 529 1.26 1.63 -8.06
N LEU A 530 0.43 0.61 -7.88
CA LEU A 530 -0.89 0.74 -7.30
C LEU A 530 -0.89 0.84 -5.76
N ASP A 531 0.27 0.71 -5.11
CA ASP A 531 0.50 0.85 -3.67
C ASP A 531 1.23 2.17 -3.34
N ASP A 532 1.15 3.16 -4.24
CA ASP A 532 1.80 4.47 -4.12
C ASP A 532 3.34 4.44 -4.08
N ARG A 533 3.96 3.35 -4.55
CA ARG A 533 5.42 3.20 -4.55
C ARG A 533 6.03 3.60 -5.87
N ILE A 534 7.16 4.29 -5.82
CA ILE A 534 7.95 4.63 -6.99
C ILE A 534 8.39 3.34 -7.68
N SER A 535 7.99 3.18 -8.95
CA SER A 535 8.34 2.02 -9.78
C SER A 535 9.37 2.37 -10.84
N THR A 536 9.31 3.59 -11.39
CA THR A 536 10.25 4.04 -12.42
C THR A 536 10.50 5.54 -12.29
N ILE A 537 11.75 5.95 -12.43
CA ILE A 537 12.15 7.36 -12.52
C ILE A 537 12.82 7.59 -13.87
N SER A 538 12.39 8.62 -14.58
CA SER A 538 12.96 9.02 -15.87
C SER A 538 13.22 10.52 -15.89
N SER A 539 14.46 10.90 -16.20
CA SER A 539 14.89 12.30 -16.33
C SER A 539 15.52 12.52 -17.69
N GLY A 540 15.17 13.61 -18.38
CA GLY A 540 15.69 13.91 -19.71
C GLY A 540 15.81 15.41 -19.99
N ALA A 541 16.65 15.75 -20.96
CA ALA A 541 16.69 17.08 -21.56
C ALA A 541 15.50 17.24 -22.52
N GLU A 542 14.86 18.41 -22.55
CA GLU A 542 13.99 18.78 -23.67
C GLU A 542 14.90 19.24 -24.81
N THR A 543 15.09 18.41 -25.84
CA THR A 543 15.78 18.86 -27.04
C THR A 543 14.99 20.00 -27.67
N ALA A 544 15.61 21.17 -27.82
CA ALA A 544 15.06 22.26 -28.61
C ALA A 544 15.12 21.90 -30.11
N ALA A 545 14.15 21.10 -30.60
CA ALA A 545 13.76 20.97 -32.01
C ALA A 545 12.50 20.10 -32.09
N GLY A 546 11.55 20.52 -32.93
CA GLY A 546 10.16 20.06 -32.93
C GLY A 546 9.85 18.78 -33.69
N GLU A 547 8.65 18.27 -33.44
CA GLU A 547 7.52 18.16 -34.37
C GLU A 547 6.21 18.21 -33.57
#